data_AF-A0A8T1T2R0-F1
#
_entry.id   AF-A0A8T1T2R0-F1
#
_cell.length_a   1.000
_cell.length_b   1.000
_cell.length_c   1.000
_cell.angle_alpha   90.00
_cell.angle_beta   90.00
_cell.angle_gamma   90.00
#
_symmetry.space_group_name_H-M   'P 1'
#
loop_
_entity.id
_entity.type
_entity.pdbx_description
1 polymer ?
#
loop_
_entity_poly.entity_id
_entity_poly.type
_entity_poly.pdbx_seq_one_letter_code
_entity_poly.pdbx_strand_id
1 'polypeptide(L)'
;PFTASRLHELQPVRFQTAPRKHLYTLVLHTLHLLTLTSRPDTKWRDLLPPLEGEKPRWASLYSSLVPRPAGDVSWQLLHGAVSTGVYLARFTPIPDTCPFCGVRETLAHIYLECARLQPLFRLLLDILLRFWLHFSPHLFIYALPIRGPTKSRDLLVNLLLALAKLA
;
A
#
# COMPACT_ATOMS: atom_id res chain seq x y z
N PRO A 1 -3.61 5.89 -16.70
CA PRO A 1 -3.70 4.50 -17.20
C PRO A 1 -3.59 4.47 -18.71
N PHE A 2 -2.75 3.58 -19.26
CA PHE A 2 -2.64 3.40 -20.70
C PHE A 2 -3.92 2.70 -21.19
N THR A 3 -4.77 3.41 -21.93
CA THR A 3 -6.01 2.86 -22.50
C THR A 3 -5.75 2.41 -23.93
N ALA A 4 -6.37 1.31 -24.37
CA ALA A 4 -6.21 0.77 -25.73
C ALA A 4 -6.52 1.81 -26.83
N SER A 5 -7.37 2.79 -26.54
CA SER A 5 -7.67 3.93 -27.42
C SER A 5 -6.45 4.75 -27.84
N ARG A 6 -5.40 4.85 -27.01
CA ARG A 6 -4.17 5.60 -27.32
C ARG A 6 -3.20 4.85 -28.23
N LEU A 7 -3.43 3.56 -28.49
CA LEU A 7 -2.59 2.79 -29.43
C LEU A 7 -2.76 3.30 -30.87
N HIS A 8 -3.91 3.86 -31.22
CA HIS A 8 -4.17 4.43 -32.55
C HIS A 8 -3.47 5.78 -32.78
N GLU A 9 -3.04 6.46 -31.71
CA GLU A 9 -2.28 7.72 -31.78
C GLU A 9 -0.78 7.47 -32.00
N LEU A 10 -0.31 6.23 -31.85
CA LEU A 10 1.09 5.87 -32.01
C LEU A 10 1.39 5.55 -33.47
N GLN A 11 2.38 6.24 -34.03
CA GLN A 11 2.91 5.91 -35.35
C GLN A 11 3.54 4.50 -35.32
N PRO A 12 3.08 3.56 -36.15
CA PRO A 12 3.65 2.22 -36.19
C PRO A 12 5.07 2.28 -36.74
N VAL A 13 6.05 1.89 -35.93
CA VAL A 13 7.46 1.77 -36.34
C VAL A 13 7.68 0.36 -36.88
N ARG A 14 8.31 0.25 -38.05
CA ARG A 14 8.71 -1.06 -38.59
C ARG A 14 9.76 -1.67 -37.67
N PHE A 15 9.57 -2.94 -37.29
CA PHE A 15 10.50 -3.66 -36.42
C PHE A 15 11.95 -3.60 -36.93
N GLN A 16 12.14 -3.68 -38.24
CA GLN A 16 13.44 -3.65 -38.92
C GLN A 16 14.19 -2.31 -38.76
N THR A 17 13.47 -1.21 -38.59
CA THR A 17 14.05 0.14 -38.46
C THR A 17 14.08 0.61 -37.00
N ALA A 18 13.55 -0.18 -36.07
CA ALA A 18 13.50 0.17 -34.65
C ALA A 18 14.91 0.05 -34.04
N PRO A 19 15.38 1.07 -33.29
CA PRO A 19 16.68 0.98 -32.64
C PRO A 19 16.70 -0.16 -31.62
N ARG A 20 17.79 -0.94 -31.58
CA ARG A 20 17.97 -2.10 -30.68
C ARG A 20 17.58 -1.80 -29.22
N LYS A 21 17.94 -0.61 -28.72
CA LYS A 21 17.60 -0.17 -27.36
C LYS A 21 16.08 -0.17 -27.12
N HIS A 22 15.29 0.33 -28.07
CA HIS A 22 13.84 0.39 -27.94
C HIS A 22 13.22 -1.01 -27.96
N LEU A 23 13.69 -1.88 -28.84
CA LEU A 23 13.27 -3.28 -28.89
C LEU A 23 13.60 -4.00 -27.58
N TYR A 24 14.81 -3.82 -27.05
CA TYR A 24 15.23 -4.38 -25.77
C TYR A 24 14.34 -3.89 -24.62
N THR A 25 14.12 -2.58 -24.50
CA THR A 25 13.26 -2.00 -23.46
C THR A 25 11.82 -2.52 -23.58
N LEU A 26 11.28 -2.63 -24.80
CA LEU A 26 9.93 -3.13 -25.01
C LEU A 26 9.81 -4.61 -24.62
N VAL A 27 10.77 -5.45 -25.01
CA VAL A 27 10.82 -6.86 -24.61
C VAL A 27 10.93 -6.97 -23.08
N LEU A 28 11.84 -6.23 -22.45
CA LEU A 28 12.01 -6.23 -21.00
C LEU A 28 10.72 -5.81 -20.28
N HIS A 29 10.07 -4.73 -20.71
CA HIS A 29 8.81 -4.26 -20.14
C HIS A 29 7.68 -5.27 -20.34
N THR A 30 7.61 -5.90 -21.52
CA THR A 30 6.60 -6.93 -21.81
C THR A 30 6.81 -8.15 -20.93
N LEU A 31 8.04 -8.66 -20.83
CA LEU A 31 8.38 -9.79 -19.97
C LEU A 31 8.08 -9.46 -18.50
N HIS A 32 8.44 -8.26 -18.03
CA HIS A 32 8.12 -7.84 -16.66
C HIS A 32 6.62 -7.68 -16.43
N LEU A 33 5.87 -7.13 -17.38
CA LEU A 33 4.42 -7.04 -17.28
C LEU A 33 3.80 -8.44 -17.19
N LEU A 34 4.28 -9.39 -18.00
CA LEU A 34 3.80 -10.77 -17.97
C LEU A 34 4.05 -11.44 -16.60
N THR A 35 5.19 -11.17 -15.94
CA THR A 35 5.43 -11.70 -14.59
C THR A 35 4.54 -11.07 -13.50
N LEU A 36 3.91 -9.92 -13.79
CA LEU A 36 3.01 -9.19 -12.89
C LEU A 36 1.52 -9.45 -13.19
N THR A 37 1.15 -9.91 -14.38
CA THR A 37 -0.24 -9.93 -14.87
C THR A 37 -1.19 -10.79 -14.00
N SER A 38 -0.65 -11.76 -13.26
CA SER A 38 -1.40 -12.62 -12.34
C SER A 38 -1.09 -12.38 -10.86
N ARG A 39 -0.31 -11.35 -10.53
CA ARG A 39 0.04 -11.03 -9.15
C ARG A 39 -0.96 -10.05 -8.55
N PRO A 40 -1.38 -10.24 -7.29
CA PRO A 40 -2.21 -9.26 -6.62
C PRO A 40 -1.44 -7.94 -6.51
N ASP A 41 -2.17 -6.84 -6.64
CA ASP A 41 -1.65 -5.47 -6.51
C ASP A 41 -1.17 -5.14 -5.08
N THR A 42 -1.59 -5.95 -4.10
CA THR A 42 -1.13 -5.88 -2.71
C THR A 42 -1.27 -7.24 -2.01
N LYS A 43 -0.37 -7.54 -1.07
CA LYS A 43 -0.48 -8.71 -0.17
C LYS A 43 -1.74 -8.69 0.69
N TRP A 44 -2.37 -7.53 0.84
CA TRP A 44 -3.60 -7.39 1.63
C TRP A 44 -4.82 -8.01 0.94
N ARG A 45 -4.75 -8.37 -0.36
CA ARG A 45 -5.84 -9.08 -1.04
C ARG A 45 -6.15 -10.44 -0.43
N ASP A 46 -5.15 -11.10 0.16
CA ASP A 46 -5.31 -12.41 0.79
C ASP A 46 -5.82 -12.31 2.24
N LEU A 47 -5.66 -11.13 2.85
CA LEU A 47 -5.91 -10.90 4.29
C LEU A 47 -7.16 -10.06 4.55
N LEU A 48 -7.54 -9.21 3.60
CA LEU A 48 -8.70 -8.34 3.68
C LEU A 48 -9.60 -8.60 2.47
N PRO A 49 -10.90 -8.91 2.67
CA PRO A 49 -11.80 -9.14 1.55
C PRO A 49 -11.88 -7.88 0.68
N PRO A 50 -11.76 -7.99 -0.64
CA PRO A 50 -11.76 -6.82 -1.51
C PRO A 50 -13.08 -6.06 -1.43
N LEU A 51 -13.02 -4.74 -1.20
CA LEU A 51 -14.18 -3.87 -1.32
C LEU A 51 -14.35 -3.40 -2.78
N GLU A 52 -15.59 -3.24 -3.22
CA GLU A 52 -15.88 -2.83 -4.59
C GLU A 52 -15.25 -1.47 -4.91
N GLY A 53 -14.47 -1.42 -6.00
CA GLY A 53 -13.75 -0.21 -6.42
C GLY A 53 -12.56 0.20 -5.53
N GLU A 54 -12.18 -0.65 -4.56
CA GLU A 54 -11.00 -0.45 -3.73
C GLU A 54 -9.72 -0.85 -4.48
N LYS A 55 -8.80 0.11 -4.56
CA LYS A 55 -7.50 -0.05 -5.20
C LYS A 55 -6.45 0.73 -4.42
N PRO A 56 -5.19 0.24 -4.38
CA PRO A 56 -4.04 0.98 -3.87
C PRO A 56 -3.98 2.40 -4.44
N ARG A 57 -3.98 3.42 -3.58
CA ARG A 57 -3.90 4.84 -3.98
C ARG A 57 -2.74 5.53 -3.30
N TRP A 58 -1.58 5.55 -3.96
CA TRP A 58 -0.36 6.10 -3.39
C TRP A 58 -0.48 7.60 -3.08
N ALA A 59 -1.23 8.34 -3.89
CA ALA A 59 -1.48 9.77 -3.67
C ALA A 59 -2.15 10.07 -2.33
N SER A 60 -2.96 9.15 -1.79
CA SER A 60 -3.56 9.31 -0.46
C SER A 60 -2.54 9.13 0.67
N LEU A 61 -1.54 8.27 0.46
CA LEU A 61 -0.49 8.01 1.45
C LEU A 61 0.51 9.16 1.56
N TYR A 62 0.76 9.86 0.46
CA TYR A 62 1.64 11.03 0.39
C TYR A 62 0.85 12.34 0.29
N SER A 63 -0.29 12.41 0.98
CA SER A 63 -1.09 13.62 1.02
C SER A 63 -0.28 14.80 1.61
N SER A 64 -0.67 16.05 1.31
CA SER A 64 0.11 17.23 1.67
C SER A 64 0.39 17.39 3.17
N LEU A 65 -0.40 16.77 4.04
CA LEU A 65 -0.18 16.82 5.49
C LEU A 65 0.67 15.65 6.01
N VAL A 66 0.83 14.57 5.24
CA VAL A 66 1.54 13.38 5.69
C VAL A 66 3.05 13.59 5.56
N PRO A 67 3.82 13.49 6.66
CA PRO A 67 5.28 13.54 6.59
C PRO A 67 5.81 12.41 5.71
N ARG A 68 6.85 12.69 4.92
CA ARG A 68 7.44 11.70 3.99
C ARG A 68 7.77 10.35 4.66
N PRO A 69 8.40 10.29 5.85
CA PRO A 69 8.67 9.00 6.49
C PRO A 69 7.41 8.19 6.82
N ALA A 70 6.33 8.85 7.25
CA ALA A 70 5.05 8.20 7.52
C ALA A 70 4.37 7.72 6.24
N GLY A 71 4.52 8.48 5.15
CA GLY A 71 4.09 8.09 3.81
C GLY A 71 4.85 6.86 3.29
N ASP A 72 6.17 6.81 3.50
CA ASP A 72 7.02 5.68 3.10
C ASP A 72 6.66 4.40 3.85
N VAL A 73 6.46 4.48 5.17
CA VAL A 73 5.97 3.33 5.97
C VAL A 73 4.58 2.90 5.49
N SER A 74 3.68 3.84 5.22
CA SER A 74 2.35 3.52 4.69
C SER A 74 2.43 2.84 3.32
N TRP A 75 3.37 3.27 2.46
CA TRP A 75 3.59 2.67 1.15
C TRP A 75 4.16 1.27 1.27
N GLN A 76 5.18 1.08 2.11
CA GLN A 76 5.75 -0.24 2.38
C GLN A 76 4.70 -1.19 2.94
N LEU A 77 3.85 -0.69 3.85
CA LEU A 77 2.75 -1.43 4.41
C LEU A 77 1.75 -1.86 3.34
N LEU A 78 1.27 -0.91 2.52
CA LEU A 78 0.32 -1.17 1.45
C LEU A 78 0.84 -2.22 0.46
N HIS A 79 2.13 -2.26 0.18
CA HIS A 79 2.74 -3.23 -0.75
C HIS A 79 3.27 -4.49 -0.06
N GLY A 80 3.20 -4.57 1.27
CA GLY A 80 3.75 -5.68 2.04
C GLY A 80 5.28 -5.81 1.92
N ALA A 81 5.95 -4.67 1.76
CA ALA A 81 7.40 -4.51 1.67
C ALA A 81 8.04 -4.14 3.03
N VAL A 82 7.31 -4.30 4.13
CA VAL A 82 7.84 -4.12 5.49
C VAL A 82 8.67 -5.34 5.89
N SER A 83 9.87 -5.09 6.41
CA SER A 83 10.76 -6.10 6.96
C SER A 83 10.23 -6.60 8.31
N THR A 84 9.45 -7.68 8.26
CA THR A 84 8.95 -8.39 9.46
C THR A 84 10.00 -9.33 10.05
N GLY A 85 9.84 -9.72 11.31
CA GLY A 85 10.68 -10.73 11.97
C GLY A 85 10.73 -12.05 11.21
N VAL A 86 9.58 -12.51 10.68
CA VAL A 86 9.52 -13.69 9.79
C VAL A 86 10.35 -13.51 8.50
N TYR A 87 10.44 -12.29 7.98
CA TYR A 87 11.28 -12.00 6.82
C TYR A 87 12.76 -11.96 7.20
N LEU A 88 13.11 -11.27 8.28
CA LEU A 88 14.48 -11.08 8.73
C LEU A 88 15.12 -12.40 9.24
N ALA A 89 14.37 -13.25 9.92
CA ALA A 89 14.82 -14.57 10.40
C ALA A 89 15.29 -15.52 9.27
N ARG A 90 14.99 -15.21 8.00
CA ARG A 90 15.51 -15.95 6.84
C ARG A 90 16.97 -15.66 6.55
N PHE A 91 17.48 -14.53 7.03
CA PHE A 91 18.82 -14.02 6.73
C PHE A 91 19.71 -13.93 7.97
N THR A 92 19.13 -13.87 9.17
CA THR A 92 19.85 -13.71 10.44
C THR A 92 19.26 -14.61 11.53
N PRO A 93 20.04 -15.00 12.56
CA PRO A 93 19.57 -15.88 13.65
C PRO A 93 18.75 -15.10 14.69
N ILE A 94 17.78 -14.32 14.23
CA ILE A 94 16.86 -13.59 15.10
C ILE A 94 15.53 -14.35 15.22
N PRO A 95 14.79 -14.22 16.33
CA PRO A 95 13.46 -14.81 16.45
C PRO A 95 12.51 -14.28 15.37
N ASP A 96 11.64 -15.15 14.85
CA ASP A 96 10.55 -14.75 13.96
C ASP A 96 9.30 -14.29 14.72
N THR A 97 9.44 -14.02 16.02
CA THR A 97 8.36 -13.66 16.94
C THR A 97 8.40 -12.17 17.29
N CYS A 98 7.20 -11.63 17.54
CA CYS A 98 7.00 -10.24 17.92
C CYS A 98 7.57 -9.99 19.31
N PRO A 99 8.42 -8.96 19.50
CA PRO A 99 9.07 -8.70 20.79
C PRO A 99 8.09 -8.20 21.87
N PHE A 100 6.85 -7.86 21.49
CA PHE A 100 5.84 -7.34 22.42
C PHE A 100 4.89 -8.42 22.97
N CYS A 101 4.64 -9.49 22.21
CA CYS A 101 3.66 -10.51 22.61
C CYS A 101 4.06 -11.96 22.29
N GLY A 102 5.22 -12.19 21.69
CA GLY A 102 5.76 -13.52 21.41
C GLY A 102 5.09 -14.29 20.27
N VAL A 103 4.03 -13.75 19.66
CA VAL A 103 3.38 -14.35 18.47
C VAL A 103 4.25 -14.17 17.24
N ARG A 104 4.19 -15.11 16.28
CA ARG A 104 4.89 -15.02 14.99
C ARG A 104 4.66 -13.66 14.31
N GLU A 105 5.73 -12.95 14.02
CA GLU A 105 5.71 -11.57 13.53
C GLU A 105 5.45 -11.52 12.01
N THR A 106 4.17 -11.59 11.64
CA THR A 106 3.72 -11.39 10.25
C THR A 106 3.34 -9.92 10.01
N LEU A 107 3.12 -9.55 8.74
CA LEU A 107 2.65 -8.20 8.38
C LEU A 107 1.29 -7.86 9.02
N ALA A 108 0.36 -8.81 9.01
CA ALA A 108 -0.95 -8.67 9.67
C ALA A 108 -0.78 -8.49 11.18
N HIS A 109 0.12 -9.27 11.77
CA HIS A 109 0.38 -9.19 13.19
C HIS A 109 0.84 -7.78 13.61
N ILE A 110 1.92 -7.28 13.00
CA ILE A 110 2.53 -6.00 13.43
C ILE A 110 1.66 -4.76 13.17
N TYR A 111 0.65 -4.85 12.29
CA TYR A 111 -0.16 -3.70 11.90
C TYR A 111 -1.65 -3.81 12.19
N LEU A 112 -2.19 -4.98 12.53
CA LEU A 112 -3.63 -5.17 12.76
C LEU A 112 -3.97 -6.04 13.98
N GLU A 113 -3.13 -7.03 14.32
CA GLU A 113 -3.52 -8.07 15.29
C GLU A 113 -2.78 -7.98 16.62
N CYS A 114 -1.61 -7.34 16.66
CA CYS A 114 -0.81 -7.27 17.88
C CYS A 114 -1.58 -6.59 19.01
N ALA A 115 -1.62 -7.23 20.19
CA ALA A 115 -2.33 -6.72 21.36
C ALA A 115 -1.86 -5.32 21.78
N ARG A 116 -0.59 -4.96 21.51
CA ARG A 116 -0.04 -3.62 21.76
C ARG A 116 -0.79 -2.51 21.03
N LEU A 117 -1.39 -2.80 19.86
CA LEU A 117 -2.09 -1.82 19.04
C LEU A 117 -3.51 -1.51 19.54
N GLN A 118 -4.05 -2.32 20.47
CA GLN A 118 -5.44 -2.18 20.92
C GLN A 118 -5.77 -0.79 21.49
N PRO A 119 -4.93 -0.16 22.34
CA PRO A 119 -5.18 1.21 22.80
C PRO A 119 -5.19 2.23 21.66
N LEU A 120 -4.28 2.07 20.69
CA LEU A 120 -4.20 2.94 19.51
C LEU A 120 -5.44 2.82 18.63
N PHE A 121 -5.93 1.61 18.38
CA PHE A 121 -7.15 1.41 17.59
C PHE A 121 -8.41 1.95 18.27
N ARG A 122 -8.50 1.85 19.60
CA ARG A 122 -9.59 2.52 20.34
C ARG A 122 -9.52 4.03 20.18
N LEU A 123 -8.34 4.63 20.32
CA LEU A 123 -8.14 6.06 20.10
C LEU A 123 -8.50 6.48 18.67
N LEU A 124 -8.07 5.71 17.66
CA LEU A 124 -8.42 5.97 16.27
C LEU A 124 -9.92 5.86 16.03
N LEU A 125 -10.58 4.85 16.60
CA LEU A 125 -12.03 4.70 16.50
C LEU A 125 -12.75 5.95 17.06
N ASP A 126 -12.38 6.38 18.27
CA ASP A 126 -12.99 7.54 18.93
C ASP A 126 -12.78 8.84 18.13
N ILE A 127 -11.57 9.03 17.58
CA ILE A 127 -11.26 10.21 16.75
C ILE A 127 -12.02 10.16 15.43
N LEU A 128 -12.04 9.01 14.73
CA LEU A 128 -12.69 8.88 13.43
C LEU A 128 -14.20 9.00 13.50
N LEU A 129 -14.83 8.57 14.60
CA LEU A 129 -16.26 8.77 14.82
C LEU A 129 -16.64 10.25 14.88
N ARG A 130 -15.75 11.13 15.38
CA ARG A 130 -15.95 12.60 15.33
C ARG A 130 -15.95 13.16 13.91
N PHE A 131 -15.37 12.43 12.95
CA PHE A 131 -15.40 12.74 11.52
C PHE A 131 -16.50 11.97 10.77
N TRP A 132 -17.40 11.29 11.49
CA TRP A 132 -18.44 10.41 10.93
C TRP A 132 -17.87 9.27 10.08
N LEU A 133 -16.71 8.75 10.48
CA LEU A 133 -16.03 7.62 9.85
C LEU A 133 -15.88 6.47 10.85
N HIS A 134 -16.08 5.25 10.36
CA HIS A 134 -15.80 4.04 11.14
C HIS A 134 -14.37 3.59 10.86
N PHE A 135 -13.62 3.31 11.92
CA PHE A 135 -12.32 2.66 11.78
C PHE A 135 -12.53 1.26 11.18
N SER A 136 -11.68 0.91 10.21
CA SER A 136 -11.60 -0.44 9.67
C SER A 136 -10.17 -0.76 9.24
N PRO A 137 -9.77 -2.03 9.19
CA PRO A 137 -8.50 -2.44 8.61
C PRO A 137 -8.30 -1.91 7.18
N HIS A 138 -9.35 -1.92 6.36
CA HIS A 138 -9.32 -1.35 5.01
C HIS A 138 -8.96 0.13 5.01
N LEU A 139 -9.63 0.93 5.83
CA LEU A 139 -9.32 2.36 5.95
C LEU A 139 -7.88 2.57 6.43
N PHE A 140 -7.43 1.77 7.39
CA PHE A 140 -6.07 1.85 7.92
C PHE A 140 -5.03 1.54 6.84
N ILE A 141 -5.19 0.45 6.08
CA ILE A 141 -4.22 0.03 5.05
C ILE A 141 -4.25 0.93 3.81
N TYR A 142 -5.43 1.19 3.25
CA TYR A 142 -5.57 1.87 1.95
C TYR A 142 -5.64 3.39 2.04
N ALA A 143 -5.85 3.93 3.26
CA ALA A 143 -6.13 5.34 3.51
C ALA A 143 -7.38 5.87 2.79
N LEU A 144 -7.80 7.08 3.12
CA LEU A 144 -8.99 7.70 2.55
C LEU A 144 -8.65 8.34 1.19
N PRO A 145 -9.50 8.18 0.15
CA PRO A 145 -9.37 8.95 -1.08
C PRO A 145 -9.63 10.43 -0.77
N ILE A 146 -8.74 11.32 -1.20
CA ILE A 146 -8.94 12.76 -1.02
C ILE A 146 -9.98 13.24 -2.03
N ARG A 147 -11.12 13.74 -1.54
CA ARG A 147 -12.21 14.26 -2.38
C ARG A 147 -12.32 15.77 -2.20
N GLY A 148 -12.64 16.49 -3.28
CA GLY A 148 -12.78 17.96 -3.25
C GLY A 148 -13.68 18.48 -2.11
N PRO A 149 -14.92 17.97 -1.94
CA PRO A 149 -15.85 18.45 -0.92
C PRO A 149 -15.42 18.20 0.53
N THR A 150 -14.63 17.14 0.78
CA THR A 150 -14.22 16.71 2.13
C THR A 150 -12.72 16.79 2.34
N LYS A 151 -12.01 17.54 1.48
CA LYS A 151 -10.54 17.52 1.37
C LYS A 151 -9.83 17.70 2.71
N SER A 152 -10.21 18.71 3.50
CA SER A 152 -9.56 18.99 4.78
C SER A 152 -9.70 17.84 5.77
N ARG A 153 -10.91 17.25 5.87
CA ARG A 153 -11.16 16.05 6.67
C ARG A 153 -10.31 14.89 6.18
N ASP A 154 -10.31 14.64 4.88
CA ASP A 154 -9.62 13.48 4.31
C ASP A 154 -8.10 13.58 4.49
N LEU A 155 -7.54 14.78 4.38
CA LEU A 155 -6.13 15.05 4.67
C LEU A 155 -5.78 14.81 6.14
N LEU A 156 -6.60 15.30 7.07
CA LEU A 156 -6.39 15.09 8.51
C LEU A 156 -6.49 13.61 8.88
N VAL A 157 -7.49 12.91 8.36
CA VAL A 157 -7.65 11.47 8.57
C VAL A 157 -6.43 10.70 8.04
N ASN A 158 -5.96 11.03 6.82
CA ASN A 158 -4.77 10.38 6.27
C ASN A 158 -3.50 10.66 7.08
N LEU A 159 -3.35 11.87 7.63
CA LEU A 159 -2.27 12.18 8.58
C LEU A 159 -2.34 11.29 9.81
N LEU A 160 -3.49 11.21 10.47
CA LEU A 160 -3.69 10.39 11.67
C LEU A 160 -3.39 8.91 11.41
N LEU A 161 -3.91 8.37 10.30
CA LEU A 161 -3.66 6.99 9.89
C LEU A 161 -2.19 6.73 9.54
N ALA A 162 -1.49 7.71 8.96
CA ALA A 162 -0.07 7.58 8.63
C ALA A 162 0.80 7.61 9.88
N LEU A 163 0.52 8.51 10.84
CA LEU A 163 1.23 8.57 12.11
C LEU A 163 1.00 7.32 12.95
N ALA A 164 -0.22 6.80 12.97
CA ALA A 164 -0.54 5.57 13.69
C ALA A 164 0.23 4.34 13.18
N LYS A 165 0.68 4.33 11.92
CA LYS A 165 1.52 3.25 11.38
C LYS A 165 2.99 3.31 11.81
N LEU A 166 3.40 4.39 12.47
CA LEU A 166 4.73 4.50 13.07
C LEU A 166 4.78 3.95 14.50
N ALA A 167 3.62 3.60 15.06
CA ALA A 167 3.43 3.31 16.48
C ALA A 167 3.93 1.94 16.91
#